data_AF-A0A6A3YC62-F1
#
_entry.id   AF-A0A6A3YC62-F1
#
_cell.length_a   1.000
_cell.length_b   1.000
_cell.length_c   1.000
_cell.angle_alpha   90.00
_cell.angle_beta   90.00
_cell.angle_gamma   90.00
#
_symmetry.space_group_name_H-M   'P 1'
#
loop_
_entity.id
_entity.type
_entity.pdbx_description
1 polymer ?
#
loop_
_entity_poly.entity_id
_entity_poly.type
_entity_poly.pdbx_seq_one_letter_code
_entity_poly.pdbx_strand_id
1 'polypeptide(L)'
;MVSGSPPFTSRRNESHFELYNRILSGKIYWPRYMQTTLKDLLRSMLQCDPAKRLSEVSAIKEHAWFENVDWDAVPRRQVIAPYVPNLTCPGDTSNFDDYPSSSEETPPLVNDASRHEFINF
;
A
#
# COMPACT_ATOMS: atom_id res chain seq x y z
N MET A 1 1.79 6.90 3.94
CA MET A 1 2.54 6.71 5.21
C MET A 1 3.16 8.02 5.69
N VAL A 2 4.13 8.61 4.99
CA VAL A 2 4.85 9.82 5.46
C VAL A 2 3.98 11.08 5.58
N SER A 3 3.02 11.26 4.66
CA SER A 3 2.11 12.43 4.66
C SER A 3 0.79 12.19 5.39
N GLY A 4 0.49 10.96 5.81
CA GLY A 4 -0.83 10.57 6.36
C GLY A 4 -2.00 10.59 5.36
N SER A 5 -1.79 11.00 4.10
CA SER A 5 -2.82 11.04 3.06
C SER A 5 -2.25 10.68 1.68
N PRO A 6 -3.05 10.12 0.77
CA PRO A 6 -2.58 9.78 -0.57
C PRO A 6 -2.17 11.03 -1.37
N PRO A 7 -1.23 10.92 -2.33
CA PRO A 7 -0.73 12.06 -3.10
C PRO A 7 -1.77 12.67 -4.04
N PHE A 8 -2.75 11.87 -4.47
CA PHE A 8 -3.90 12.31 -5.25
C PHE A 8 -5.17 12.00 -4.45
N THR A 9 -5.95 13.03 -4.16
CA THR A 9 -7.21 12.91 -3.40
C THR A 9 -8.33 13.58 -4.19
N SER A 10 -9.50 12.96 -4.25
CA SER A 10 -10.74 13.67 -4.59
C SER A 10 -11.25 14.40 -3.35
N ARG A 11 -11.74 15.63 -3.52
CA ARG A 11 -12.48 16.31 -2.44
C ARG A 11 -13.86 15.67 -2.28
N ARG A 12 -14.50 15.87 -1.12
CA ARG A 12 -15.90 15.44 -0.93
C ARG A 12 -16.75 16.06 -2.03
N ASN A 13 -17.52 15.22 -2.73
CA ASN A 13 -18.38 15.53 -3.87
C ASN A 13 -17.69 15.66 -5.25
N GLU A 14 -16.39 15.36 -5.38
CA GLU A 14 -15.73 15.26 -6.69
C GLU A 14 -15.94 13.86 -7.30
N SER A 15 -16.17 13.80 -8.62
CA SER A 15 -16.27 12.54 -9.37
C SER A 15 -14.92 11.81 -9.42
N HIS A 16 -14.93 10.48 -9.54
CA HIS A 16 -13.72 9.68 -9.81
C HIS A 16 -12.95 10.18 -11.05
N PHE A 17 -13.65 10.80 -12.00
CA PHE A 17 -13.00 11.40 -13.18
C PHE A 17 -11.99 12.50 -12.81
N GLU A 18 -12.28 13.31 -11.78
CA GLU A 18 -11.36 14.36 -11.35
C GLU A 18 -10.10 13.79 -10.68
N LEU A 19 -10.23 12.66 -9.97
CA LEU A 19 -9.08 11.93 -9.44
C LEU A 19 -8.16 11.50 -10.57
N TYR A 20 -8.71 10.94 -11.64
CA TYR A 20 -7.95 10.50 -12.80
C TYR A 20 -7.23 11.68 -13.47
N ASN A 21 -7.89 12.82 -13.65
CA ASN A 21 -7.25 14.01 -14.19
C ASN A 21 -6.08 14.49 -13.30
N ARG A 22 -6.21 14.41 -11.97
CA ARG A 22 -5.11 14.74 -11.05
C ARG A 22 -3.94 13.77 -11.20
N ILE A 23 -4.21 12.47 -11.27
CA ILE A 23 -3.19 11.43 -11.50
C ILE A 23 -2.46 11.69 -12.82
N LEU A 24 -3.21 11.89 -13.91
CA LEU A 24 -2.66 12.15 -15.24
C LEU A 24 -1.84 13.45 -15.28
N SER A 25 -2.23 14.47 -14.51
CA SER A 25 -1.47 15.73 -14.42
C SER A 25 -0.09 15.56 -13.77
N GLY A 26 0.12 14.51 -12.97
CA GLY A 26 1.38 14.26 -12.24
C GLY A 26 1.73 15.32 -11.19
N LYS A 27 0.83 16.26 -10.88
CA LYS A 27 1.10 17.36 -9.96
C LYS A 27 0.91 16.90 -8.52
N ILE A 28 2.02 16.73 -7.81
CA ILE A 28 2.05 16.31 -6.40
C ILE A 28 2.45 17.49 -5.53
N TYR A 29 1.69 17.72 -4.45
CA TYR A 29 2.06 18.66 -3.41
C TYR A 29 3.09 18.02 -2.48
N TRP A 30 4.21 18.71 -2.26
CA TRP A 30 5.31 18.25 -1.43
C TRP A 30 5.36 19.01 -0.10
N PRO A 31 5.02 18.39 1.04
CA PRO A 31 5.11 19.04 2.34
C PRO A 31 6.54 19.52 2.67
N ARG A 32 6.65 20.59 3.46
CA ARG A 32 7.94 21.18 3.84
C ARG A 32 8.79 20.23 4.69
N TYR A 33 8.16 19.48 5.59
CA TYR A 33 8.83 18.53 6.48
C TYR A 33 9.39 17.29 5.77
N MET A 34 8.99 17.05 4.52
CA MET A 34 9.43 15.86 3.80
C MET A 34 10.89 16.02 3.34
N GLN A 35 11.71 15.01 3.66
CA GLN A 35 13.13 14.97 3.32
C GLN A 35 13.34 15.03 1.79
N THR A 36 14.45 15.63 1.37
CA THR A 36 14.77 15.84 -0.06
C THR A 36 14.98 14.52 -0.80
N THR A 37 15.68 13.57 -0.18
CA THR A 37 15.90 12.21 -0.69
C THR A 37 14.59 11.45 -0.89
N LEU A 38 13.62 11.59 0.02
CA LEU A 38 12.29 10.99 -0.16
C LEU A 38 11.51 11.64 -1.31
N LYS A 39 11.55 12.97 -1.43
CA LYS A 39 10.90 13.68 -2.55
C LYS A 39 11.46 13.21 -3.89
N ASP A 40 12.77 12.99 -3.95
CA ASP A 40 13.44 12.51 -5.15
C ASP A 40 12.99 11.10 -5.55
N LEU A 41 12.99 10.17 -4.58
CA LEU A 41 12.50 8.80 -4.77
C LEU A 41 11.06 8.81 -5.30
N LEU A 42 10.17 9.55 -4.63
CA LEU A 42 8.75 9.58 -4.96
C LEU A 42 8.49 10.23 -6.32
N ARG A 43 9.26 11.24 -6.73
CA ARG A 43 9.15 11.82 -8.09
C ARG A 43 9.55 10.81 -9.16
N SER A 44 10.61 10.07 -8.93
CA SER A 44 11.11 9.04 -9.86
C SER A 44 10.13 7.87 -9.98
N MET A 45 9.49 7.46 -8.88
CA MET A 45 8.49 6.39 -8.87
C MET A 45 7.11 6.82 -9.39
N LEU A 46 6.67 8.05 -9.09
CA LEU A 46 5.36 8.59 -9.51
C LEU A 46 5.44 9.33 -10.85
N GLN A 47 6.38 8.92 -11.70
CA GLN A 47 6.54 9.46 -13.04
C GLN A 47 5.37 9.03 -13.95
N CYS A 48 4.76 9.99 -14.65
CA CYS A 48 3.65 9.72 -15.57
C CYS A 48 4.10 8.85 -16.76
N ASP A 49 5.28 9.14 -17.31
CA ASP A 49 5.90 8.37 -18.38
C ASP A 49 6.49 7.05 -17.84
N PRO A 50 5.95 5.87 -18.21
CA PRO A 50 6.45 4.59 -17.74
C PRO A 50 7.92 4.34 -18.09
N ALA A 51 8.40 4.85 -19.23
CA ALA A 51 9.78 4.64 -19.67
C ALA A 51 10.81 5.38 -18.81
N LYS A 52 10.38 6.45 -18.14
CA LYS A 52 11.22 7.25 -17.22
C LYS A 52 10.96 6.90 -15.75
N ARG A 53 10.04 5.98 -15.49
CA ARG A 53 9.64 5.61 -14.14
C ARG A 53 10.68 4.69 -13.53
N LEU A 54 11.16 5.05 -12.35
CA LEU A 54 11.95 4.15 -11.52
C LEU A 54 11.10 2.94 -11.15
N SER A 55 11.41 1.81 -11.76
CA SER A 55 10.63 0.57 -11.67
C SER A 55 11.51 -0.66 -11.39
N GLU A 56 12.80 -0.59 -11.72
CA GLU A 56 13.76 -1.65 -11.44
C GLU A 56 14.07 -1.76 -9.95
N VAL A 57 13.94 -2.97 -9.40
CA VAL A 57 14.11 -3.23 -7.96
C VAL A 57 15.52 -2.89 -7.47
N SER A 58 16.55 -3.20 -8.26
CA SER A 58 17.94 -2.86 -7.93
C SER A 58 18.12 -1.35 -7.79
N ALA A 59 17.66 -0.59 -8.77
CA ALA A 59 17.74 0.87 -8.77
C ALA A 59 16.92 1.50 -7.62
N ILE A 60 15.78 0.91 -7.25
CA ILE A 60 15.01 1.35 -6.07
C ILE A 60 15.80 1.11 -4.78
N LYS A 61 16.42 -0.07 -4.63
CA LYS A 61 17.21 -0.43 -3.43
C LYS A 61 18.46 0.43 -3.24
N GLU A 62 19.08 0.85 -4.35
CA GLU A 62 20.28 1.70 -4.38
C GLU A 62 19.99 3.19 -4.16
N HIS A 63 18.73 3.60 -4.17
CA HIS A 63 18.36 5.00 -3.99
C HIS A 63 18.81 5.52 -2.62
N ALA A 64 19.34 6.75 -2.56
CA ALA A 64 19.87 7.38 -1.33
C ALA A 64 18.87 7.46 -0.16
N TRP A 65 17.57 7.33 -0.43
CA TRP A 65 16.54 7.18 0.61
C TRP A 65 16.72 5.92 1.46
N PHE A 66 17.27 4.86 0.89
CA PHE A 66 17.46 3.55 1.49
C PHE A 66 18.92 3.26 1.87
N GLU A 67 19.80 4.26 1.89
CA GLU A 67 21.23 4.09 2.19
C GLU A 67 21.49 3.36 3.53
N ASN A 68 20.61 3.57 4.52
CA ASN A 68 20.72 2.96 5.84
C ASN A 68 19.95 1.63 5.99
N VAL A 69 19.48 1.03 4.89
CA VAL A 69 18.73 -0.23 4.91
C VAL A 69 19.63 -1.41 4.58
N ASP A 70 19.76 -2.33 5.53
CA ASP A 70 20.37 -3.64 5.29
C ASP A 70 19.35 -4.57 4.62
N TRP A 71 19.44 -4.66 3.30
CA TRP A 71 18.55 -5.46 2.47
C TRP A 71 18.67 -6.98 2.69
N ASP A 72 19.76 -7.44 3.31
CA ASP A 72 19.97 -8.85 3.66
C ASP A 72 19.37 -9.18 5.03
N ALA A 73 19.45 -8.27 5.99
CA ALA A 73 18.89 -8.43 7.34
C ALA A 73 17.35 -8.39 7.37
N VAL A 74 16.72 -7.57 6.51
CA VAL A 74 15.26 -7.41 6.43
C VAL A 74 14.52 -8.75 6.24
N PRO A 75 14.80 -9.56 5.19
CA PRO A 75 14.09 -10.83 4.98
C PRO A 75 14.37 -11.86 6.09
N ARG A 76 15.53 -11.75 6.76
CA ARG A 76 15.88 -12.59 7.92
C ARG A 76 15.22 -12.15 9.23
N ARG A 77 14.40 -11.09 9.22
CA ARG A 77 13.75 -10.51 10.41
C ARG A 77 14.76 -10.07 11.48
N GLN A 78 15.93 -9.61 11.05
CA GLN A 78 17.01 -9.16 11.95
C GLN A 78 16.97 -7.65 12.25
N VAL A 79 16.15 -6.89 11.52
CA VAL A 79 15.94 -5.46 11.76
C VAL A 79 14.87 -5.28 12.84
N ILE A 80 15.15 -4.44 13.83
CA ILE A 80 14.18 -4.12 14.89
C ILE A 80 13.02 -3.33 14.29
N ALA A 81 11.79 -3.82 14.49
CA ALA A 81 10.60 -3.13 14.02
C ALA A 81 10.38 -1.83 14.82
N PRO A 82 10.06 -0.70 14.15
CA PRO A 82 9.79 0.57 14.84
C PRO A 82 8.48 0.55 15.63
N TYR A 83 7.57 -0.38 15.31
CA TYR A 83 6.30 -0.59 16.00
C TYR A 83 6.03 -2.08 16.15
N VAL A 84 5.72 -2.49 17.37
CA VAL A 84 5.26 -3.84 17.70
C VAL A 84 3.85 -3.69 18.27
N PRO A 85 2.81 -4.23 17.61
CA PRO A 85 1.44 -4.15 18.11
C PRO A 85 1.28 -4.92 19.42
N ASN A 86 0.41 -4.45 20.29
CA ASN A 86 0.06 -5.15 21.51
C ASN A 86 -0.85 -6.33 21.17
N LEU A 87 -0.50 -7.52 21.66
CA LEU A 87 -1.29 -8.74 21.55
C LEU A 87 -1.39 -9.37 22.94
N THR A 88 -2.61 -9.67 23.37
CA THR A 88 -2.87 -10.25 24.68
C THR A 88 -2.89 -11.78 24.66
N CYS A 89 -3.38 -12.38 23.58
CA CYS A 89 -3.47 -13.83 23.42
C CYS A 89 -3.47 -14.27 21.94
N PRO A 90 -3.21 -15.57 21.68
CA PRO A 90 -3.49 -16.16 20.37
C PRO A 90 -5.00 -16.07 20.09
N GLY A 91 -5.39 -15.25 19.11
CA GLY A 91 -6.80 -14.98 18.78
C GLY A 91 -7.30 -13.58 19.16
N ASP A 92 -6.44 -12.71 19.70
CA ASP A 92 -6.77 -11.32 19.97
C ASP A 92 -7.14 -10.54 18.69
N THR A 93 -8.35 -9.99 18.67
CA THR A 93 -8.90 -9.19 17.55
C THR A 93 -8.89 -7.69 17.82
N SER A 94 -8.28 -7.22 18.91
CA SER A 94 -8.35 -5.81 19.34
C SER A 94 -7.75 -4.78 18.37
N ASN A 95 -6.93 -5.24 17.41
CA ASN A 95 -6.30 -4.39 16.39
C ASN A 95 -7.13 -4.30 15.09
N PHE A 96 -8.34 -4.85 15.07
CA PHE A 96 -9.26 -4.85 13.94
C PHE A 96 -10.54 -4.07 14.29
N ASP A 97 -11.20 -3.53 13.27
CA ASP A 97 -12.52 -2.90 13.43
C ASP A 97 -13.62 -3.97 13.61
N ASP A 98 -14.62 -3.64 14.42
CA ASP A 98 -15.82 -4.46 14.56
C ASP A 98 -16.71 -4.28 13.32
N TYR A 99 -16.91 -5.37 12.58
CA TYR A 99 -17.86 -5.43 11.49
C TYR A 99 -19.14 -6.16 11.93
N PRO A 100 -20.30 -5.82 11.35
CA PRO A 100 -21.51 -6.58 11.58
C PRO A 100 -21.25 -8.05 11.25
N SER A 101 -21.59 -8.95 12.17
CA SER A 101 -21.60 -10.39 11.87
C SER A 101 -22.51 -10.60 10.67
N SER A 102 -22.01 -11.24 9.61
CA SER A 102 -22.88 -11.70 8.52
C SER A 102 -23.97 -12.57 9.14
N SER A 103 -25.22 -12.12 9.11
CA SER A 103 -26.37 -12.91 9.53
C SER A 103 -26.67 -14.06 8.56
N GLU A 104 -26.01 -14.06 7.41
CA GLU A 104 -25.99 -15.16 6.47
C GLU A 104 -25.10 -16.26 7.06
N GLU A 105 -25.72 -17.26 7.69
CA GLU A 105 -25.10 -18.59 7.76
C GLU A 105 -24.65 -18.91 6.33
N THR A 106 -23.35 -19.14 6.14
CA THR A 106 -22.83 -19.54 4.83
C THR A 106 -23.61 -20.79 4.43
N PRO A 107 -24.53 -20.71 3.44
CA PRO A 107 -25.39 -21.83 3.16
C PRO A 107 -24.49 -22.98 2.72
N PRO A 108 -24.77 -24.22 3.15
CA PRO A 108 -23.98 -25.35 2.68
C PRO A 108 -24.00 -25.34 1.15
N LEU A 109 -22.82 -25.48 0.54
CA LEU A 109 -22.62 -25.51 -0.90
C LEU A 109 -23.25 -26.77 -1.52
N VAL A 110 -24.59 -26.87 -1.48
CA VAL A 110 -25.35 -27.97 -2.07
C VAL A 110 -25.69 -27.57 -3.49
N ASN A 111 -25.18 -28.31 -4.50
CA ASN A 111 -25.26 -27.98 -5.92
C ASN A 111 -24.65 -26.62 -6.29
N ASP A 112 -23.39 -26.42 -5.93
CA ASP A 112 -22.61 -25.29 -6.44
C ASP A 112 -22.38 -25.44 -7.95
N ALA A 113 -23.23 -24.76 -8.73
CA ALA A 113 -23.16 -24.73 -10.18
C ALA A 113 -21.84 -24.18 -10.70
N SER A 114 -21.16 -23.32 -9.93
CA SER A 114 -19.88 -22.71 -10.29
C SER A 114 -18.67 -23.53 -9.87
N ARG A 115 -18.86 -24.70 -9.24
CA ARG A 115 -17.75 -25.59 -8.82
C ARG A 115 -16.80 -25.97 -9.96
N HIS A 116 -17.32 -26.07 -11.18
CA HIS A 116 -16.52 -26.36 -12.36
C HIS A 116 -15.57 -25.20 -12.77
N GLU A 117 -15.85 -23.98 -12.31
CA GLU A 117 -15.01 -22.79 -12.54
C GLU A 117 -13.80 -22.77 -11.58
N PHE A 118 -13.86 -23.52 -10.47
CA PHE A 118 -12.85 -23.53 -9.40
C PHE A 118 -12.15 -24.89 -9.21
N ILE A 119 -12.06 -25.71 -10.26
CA ILE A 119 -11.52 -27.08 -10.17
C ILE A 119 -10.06 -27.12 -9.69
N ASN A 120 -9.29 -26.05 -9.92
CA ASN A 120 -7.86 -25.95 -9.56
C ASN A 120 -7.60 -24.89 -8.47
N PHE A 121 -8.63 -24.46 -7.74
CA PHE A 121 -8.45 -23.62 -6.56
C PHE A 121 -8.01 -24.47 -5.38
#